data_AF-A0AAW0HEC1-F1
#
_entry.id   AF-A0AAW0HEC1-F1
#
_cell.length_a   1.000
_cell.length_b   1.000
_cell.length_c   1.000
_cell.angle_alpha   90.00
_cell.angle_beta   90.00
_cell.angle_gamma   90.00
#
_symmetry.space_group_name_H-M   'P 1'
#
loop_
_entity.id
_entity.type
_entity.pdbx_description
1 polymer ?
#
loop_
_entity_poly.entity_id
_entity_poly.type
_entity_poly.pdbx_seq_one_letter_code
_entity_poly.pdbx_strand_id
1 'polypeptide(L)'
;MGAHLMVVHSGEEQDFITKILRRDGAYFIGLSDPGHRQWQWVDQTPYNESATFWRKGEPSSDHEQCVIINHSLSVWGWNDIVCSNKQKSICQMKKIYL
;
A
#
# COMPACT_ATOMS: atom_id res chain seq x y z
N MET A 1 17.57 3.71 -8.46
CA MET A 1 16.25 3.34 -9.03
C MET A 1 15.36 4.54 -9.36
N GLY A 2 15.55 5.75 -8.82
CA GLY A 2 14.74 6.93 -9.24
C GLY A 2 13.22 6.73 -9.08
N ALA A 3 12.82 5.91 -8.11
CA ALA A 3 11.49 5.39 -7.88
C ALA A 3 11.11 5.60 -6.40
N HIS A 4 9.82 5.49 -6.09
CA HIS A 4 9.31 5.46 -4.72
C HIS A 4 8.40 4.24 -4.52
N LEU A 5 7.99 3.97 -3.28
CA LEU A 5 7.00 2.92 -3.00
C LEU A 5 5.70 3.20 -3.75
N MET A 6 5.03 2.14 -4.21
CA MET A 6 3.83 2.24 -5.05
C MET A 6 2.73 3.06 -4.37
N VAL A 7 2.16 3.97 -5.12
CA VAL A 7 0.97 4.74 -4.77
C VAL A 7 -0.18 4.13 -5.58
N VAL A 8 -1.28 3.81 -4.91
CA VAL A 8 -2.42 3.15 -5.56
C VAL A 8 -3.50 4.19 -5.80
N HIS A 9 -3.65 4.62 -7.06
CA HIS A 9 -4.62 5.65 -7.44
C HIS A 9 -5.97 5.09 -7.87
N SER A 10 -6.04 3.83 -8.27
CA SER A 10 -7.25 3.24 -8.83
C SER A 10 -7.40 1.75 -8.57
N GLY A 11 -8.61 1.24 -8.82
CA GLY A 11 -8.89 -0.20 -8.76
C GLY A 11 -8.10 -0.98 -9.81
N GLU A 12 -7.87 -0.41 -10.98
CA GLU A 12 -7.10 -1.03 -12.04
C GLU A 12 -5.63 -1.23 -11.64
N GLU A 13 -5.02 -0.28 -10.93
CA GLU A 13 -3.66 -0.41 -10.41
C GLU A 13 -3.58 -1.49 -9.32
N GLN A 14 -4.54 -1.50 -8.38
CA GLN A 14 -4.67 -2.53 -7.35
C GLN A 14 -4.84 -3.94 -7.98
N ASP A 15 -5.70 -4.07 -8.97
CA ASP A 15 -5.95 -5.33 -9.68
C ASP A 15 -4.74 -5.77 -10.51
N PHE A 16 -4.05 -4.83 -11.15
CA PHE A 16 -2.86 -5.13 -11.93
C PHE A 16 -1.75 -5.66 -11.03
N ILE A 17 -1.47 -4.97 -9.92
CA ILE A 17 -0.35 -5.36 -9.05
C ILE A 17 -0.64 -6.69 -8.35
N THR A 18 -1.86 -6.92 -7.86
CA THR A 18 -2.21 -8.15 -7.14
C THR A 18 -2.17 -9.42 -8.01
N LYS A 19 -2.22 -9.28 -9.34
CA LYS A 19 -2.02 -10.40 -10.29
C LYS A 19 -0.56 -10.83 -10.40
N ILE A 20 0.41 -9.96 -10.12
CA ILE A 20 1.85 -10.27 -10.26
C ILE A 20 2.52 -10.61 -8.92
N LEU A 21 1.88 -10.26 -7.80
CA LEU A 21 2.40 -10.56 -6.47
C LEU A 21 2.19 -12.03 -6.10
N ARG A 22 3.17 -12.61 -5.39
CA ARG A 22 2.99 -13.94 -4.81
C ARG A 22 2.06 -13.87 -3.61
N ARG A 23 1.06 -14.77 -3.56
CA ARG A 23 0.04 -14.85 -2.49
C ARG A 23 0.60 -15.11 -1.09
N ASP A 24 1.79 -15.69 -0.98
CA ASP A 24 2.49 -15.95 0.30
C ASP A 24 3.33 -14.75 0.76
N GLY A 25 3.27 -13.61 0.05
CA GLY A 25 4.02 -12.40 0.37
C GLY A 25 3.15 -11.28 0.94
N ALA A 26 3.82 -10.39 1.67
CA ALA A 26 3.34 -9.08 2.06
C ALA A 26 4.30 -8.02 1.52
N TYR A 27 3.75 -6.92 1.02
CA TYR A 27 4.50 -5.94 0.25
C TYR A 27 4.16 -4.52 0.69
N PHE A 28 5.15 -3.76 1.16
CA PHE A 28 4.99 -2.35 1.46
C PHE A 28 4.55 -1.56 0.22
N ILE A 29 3.59 -0.67 0.45
CA ILE A 29 3.19 0.40 -0.47
C ILE A 29 3.54 1.75 0.13
N GLY A 30 3.45 2.79 -0.67
CA GLY A 30 3.84 4.15 -0.31
C GLY A 30 2.83 4.89 0.56
N LEU A 31 2.02 4.19 1.33
CA LEU A 31 1.05 4.78 2.26
C LEU A 31 1.58 4.63 3.69
N SER A 32 1.58 5.74 4.44
CA SER A 32 1.99 5.75 5.85
C SER A 32 1.19 6.78 6.65
N ASP A 33 1.11 6.58 7.95
CA ASP A 33 0.50 7.50 8.91
C ASP A 33 1.57 8.14 9.81
N PRO A 34 1.89 9.44 9.65
CA PRO A 34 2.78 10.15 10.57
C PRO A 34 2.15 10.36 11.96
N GLY A 35 0.85 10.12 12.13
CA GLY A 35 0.15 10.08 13.41
C GLY A 35 -1.34 10.40 13.30
N HIS A 36 -2.16 9.79 14.17
CA HIS A 36 -3.60 10.03 14.30
C HIS A 36 -4.44 9.69 13.04
N ARG A 37 -4.09 8.61 12.32
CA ARG A 37 -4.80 8.12 11.14
C ARG A 37 -4.83 9.11 9.97
N GLN A 38 -3.79 9.93 9.85
CA GLN A 38 -3.63 10.88 8.76
C GLN A 38 -2.81 10.26 7.63
N TRP A 39 -3.41 9.32 6.90
CA TRP A 39 -2.73 8.60 5.82
C TRP A 39 -2.19 9.54 4.73
N GLN A 40 -0.92 9.36 4.38
CA GLN A 40 -0.21 10.15 3.39
C GLN A 40 0.52 9.25 2.38
N TRP A 41 0.37 9.58 1.10
CA TRP A 41 1.14 8.95 0.04
C TRP A 41 2.55 9.55 -0.04
N VAL A 42 3.54 8.69 -0.32
CA VAL A 42 4.96 9.06 -0.44
C VAL A 42 5.23 10.09 -1.54
N ASP A 43 4.37 10.18 -2.55
CA ASP A 43 4.45 11.17 -3.64
C ASP A 43 3.63 12.44 -3.38
N GLN A 44 3.08 12.58 -2.17
CA GLN A 44 2.28 13.72 -1.71
C GLN A 44 0.94 13.90 -2.45
N THR A 45 0.49 12.90 -3.22
CA THR A 45 -0.86 12.93 -3.78
C THR A 45 -1.91 12.86 -2.67
N PRO A 46 -3.07 13.54 -2.82
CA PRO A 46 -4.10 13.53 -1.79
C PRO A 46 -4.63 12.12 -1.53
N TYR A 47 -4.70 11.74 -0.26
CA TYR A 47 -5.37 10.51 0.14
C TYR A 47 -6.89 10.67 0.04
N ASN A 48 -7.58 9.70 -0.56
CA ASN A 48 -9.04 9.66 -0.66
C ASN A 48 -9.59 8.49 0.15
N GLU A 49 -10.17 8.77 1.31
CA GLU A 49 -10.76 7.78 2.22
C GLU A 49 -11.87 6.93 1.56
N SER A 50 -12.55 7.47 0.55
CA SER A 50 -13.61 6.75 -0.17
C SER A 50 -13.08 5.80 -1.26
N ALA A 51 -11.78 5.88 -1.59
CA ALA A 51 -11.14 5.10 -2.64
C ALA A 51 -9.96 4.29 -2.06
N THR A 52 -10.29 3.38 -1.15
CA THR A 52 -9.30 2.57 -0.41
C THR A 52 -9.56 1.08 -0.60
N PHE A 53 -8.53 0.27 -0.40
CA PHE A 53 -8.63 -1.19 -0.48
C PHE A 53 -8.27 -1.88 0.84
N TRP A 54 -8.58 -1.23 1.97
CA TRP A 54 -8.42 -1.81 3.30
C TRP A 54 -9.15 -3.14 3.41
N ARG A 55 -8.48 -4.13 4.01
CA ARG A 55 -9.16 -5.36 4.40
C ARG A 55 -10.18 -5.05 5.49
N LYS A 56 -11.18 -5.93 5.61
CA LYS A 56 -12.15 -5.84 6.70
C LYS A 56 -11.43 -5.88 8.05
N GLY A 57 -11.60 -4.84 8.85
CA GLY A 57 -10.98 -4.69 10.17
C GLY A 57 -9.75 -3.78 10.19
N GLU A 58 -9.24 -3.39 9.03
CA GLU A 58 -8.09 -2.48 8.90
C GLU A 58 -8.56 -1.05 8.54
N PRO A 59 -7.80 -0.01 8.90
CA PRO A 59 -6.63 -0.06 9.78
C PRO A 59 -6.99 -0.35 11.24
N SER A 60 -6.21 -1.21 11.90
CA SER A 60 -6.54 -1.79 13.20
C SER A 60 -5.85 -1.13 14.39
N SER A 61 -4.72 -0.43 14.20
CA SER A 61 -3.93 0.11 15.32
C SER A 61 -3.21 1.41 15.00
N ASP A 62 -3.31 2.40 15.89
CA ASP A 62 -2.57 3.67 15.75
C ASP A 62 -1.05 3.50 15.96
N HIS A 63 -0.59 2.33 16.40
CA HIS A 63 0.85 1.98 16.47
C HIS A 63 1.37 1.40 15.15
N GLU A 64 0.49 1.16 14.18
CA GLU A 64 0.81 0.55 12.89
C GLU A 64 0.76 1.61 11.78
N GLN A 65 1.93 2.21 11.52
CA GLN A 65 2.03 3.44 10.75
C GLN A 65 2.42 3.23 9.29
N CYS A 66 2.62 1.98 8.84
CA CYS A 66 2.99 1.67 7.46
C CYS A 66 2.03 0.65 6.86
N VAL A 67 1.83 0.70 5.55
CA VAL A 67 0.82 -0.14 4.90
C VAL A 67 1.46 -1.17 3.98
N ILE A 68 0.93 -2.39 4.07
CA ILE A 68 1.24 -3.47 3.14
C ILE A 68 0.02 -3.88 2.33
N ILE A 69 0.26 -4.41 1.15
CA ILE A 69 -0.69 -5.26 0.42
C ILE A 69 -0.33 -6.72 0.72
N ASN A 70 -1.31 -7.51 1.17
CA ASN A 70 -1.16 -8.96 1.31
C ASN A 70 -2.44 -9.71 0.92
N HIS A 71 -2.29 -11.02 0.68
CA HIS A 71 -3.41 -11.90 0.38
C HIS A 71 -3.78 -12.68 1.65
N SER A 72 -4.96 -12.41 2.20
CA SER A 72 -5.45 -13.06 3.42
C SER A 72 -6.94 -13.36 3.28
N LEU A 73 -7.40 -14.46 3.87
CA LEU A 73 -8.80 -14.90 3.78
C LEU A 73 -9.33 -14.94 2.33
N SER A 74 -8.47 -15.36 1.40
CA SER A 74 -8.75 -15.47 -0.05
C SER A 74 -8.97 -14.14 -0.80
N VAL A 75 -8.57 -13.00 -0.21
CA VAL A 75 -8.72 -11.68 -0.82
C VAL A 75 -7.43 -10.86 -0.65
N TRP A 76 -7.09 -10.05 -1.64
CA TRP A 76 -6.04 -9.04 -1.54
C TRP A 76 -6.58 -7.76 -0.90
N GLY A 77 -5.79 -7.13 -0.05
CA GLY A 77 -6.14 -5.81 0.48
C GLY A 77 -5.02 -5.19 1.29
N TRP A 78 -5.29 -3.99 1.78
CA TRP A 78 -4.36 -3.20 2.58
C TRP A 78 -4.46 -3.59 4.05
N ASN A 79 -3.32 -3.54 4.73
CA ASN A 79 -3.16 -3.81 6.14
C ASN A 79 -2.12 -2.86 6.71
N ASP A 80 -2.46 -2.16 7.79
CA ASP A 80 -1.48 -1.41 8.57
C ASP A 80 -0.59 -2.39 9.34
N ILE A 81 0.70 -2.07 9.43
CA ILE A 81 1.68 -2.79 10.25
C ILE A 81 2.68 -1.82 10.88
N VAL A 82 3.37 -2.29 11.92
CA VAL A 82 4.55 -1.59 12.46
C VAL A 82 5.63 -1.45 11.38
N CYS A 83 6.07 -0.22 11.11
CA CYS A 83 7.01 0.11 10.04
C CYS A 83 8.37 -0.63 10.13
N SER A 84 8.80 -1.02 11.32
CA SER A 84 10.06 -1.77 11.52
C SER A 84 9.99 -3.22 11.06
N ASN A 85 8.80 -3.73 10.71
CA ASN A 85 8.63 -5.10 10.24
C ASN A 85 9.33 -5.30 8.88
N LYS A 86 10.02 -6.43 8.73
CA LYS A 86 10.65 -6.78 7.46
C LYS A 86 9.63 -7.38 6.52
N GLN A 87 9.31 -6.68 5.43
CA GLN A 87 8.44 -7.14 4.36
C GLN A 87 9.06 -6.86 3.00
N LYS A 88 8.48 -7.42 1.93
CA LYS A 88 8.85 -7.06 0.56
C LYS A 88 8.32 -5.66 0.25
N SER A 89 8.64 -5.11 -0.92
CA SER A 89 8.19 -3.79 -1.33
C SER A 89 7.82 -3.76 -2.81
N ILE A 90 6.92 -2.85 -3.18
CA ILE A 90 6.60 -2.55 -4.58
C ILE A 90 7.03 -1.12 -4.86
N CYS A 91 7.81 -0.93 -5.91
CA CYS A 91 8.27 0.39 -6.33
C CYS A 91 7.56 0.81 -7.62
N GLN A 92 7.27 2.10 -7.77
CA GLN A 92 6.79 2.70 -9.00
C GLN A 92 7.70 3.82 -9.48
N MET A 93 7.74 4.02 -10.79
CA MET A 93 8.34 5.18 -11.44
C MET A 93 7.49 5.57 -12.64
N LYS A 94 7.55 6.83 -13.04
CA LYS A 94 6.89 7.28 -14.27
C LYS A 94 7.56 6.63 -15.48
N LYS A 95 6.74 6.19 -16.44
CA LYS A 95 7.24 5.74 -17.73
C LYS A 95 7.94 6.91 -18.42
N ILE A 96 9.14 6.66 -18.93
CA ILE A 96 9.85 7.63 -19.77
C ILE A 96 9.22 7.58 -21.16
N TYR A 97 8.67 8.71 -21.59
CA TYR A 97 8.24 8.89 -22.98
C TYR A 97 9.46 9.40 -23.77
N LEU A 98 9.78 8.70 -24.85
CA LEU A 98 10.86 9.02 -25.78
C LEU A 98 10.29 9.71 -27.02
#